data_AF-A0A2E5EJ94-F1
#
_entry.id   AF-A0A2E5EJ94-F1
#
_cell.length_a   1.000
_cell.length_b   1.000
_cell.length_c   1.000
_cell.angle_alpha   90.00
_cell.angle_beta   90.00
_cell.angle_gamma   90.00
#
_symmetry.space_group_name_H-M   'P 1'
#
loop_
_entity.id
_entity.type
_entity.pdbx_description
1 polymer ?
#
loop_
_entity_poly.entity_id
_entity_poly.type
_entity_poly.pdbx_seq_one_letter_code
_entity_poly.pdbx_strand_id
1 'polypeptide(L)'
;MMEEPYRWLEAISNRREYVSEKLKSGSPVFAVSLADGILLMGVGTGQSKVFELHDREAMAALGHPADIEKLRQVAVDAAHVEPFTRDAEDVTLRRLVSYNLSPQGKAAVRATFLRVVS
;
A
#
# COMPACT_ATOMS: atom_id res chain seq x y z
N MET A 1 23.61 25.59 -21.88
CA MET A 1 22.79 25.51 -20.64
C MET A 1 21.36 25.16 -21.03
N MET A 2 21.13 23.89 -21.42
CA MET A 2 19.82 23.32 -21.79
C MET A 2 19.64 21.90 -21.19
N GLU A 3 20.58 21.42 -20.37
CA GLU A 3 20.62 20.03 -19.88
C GLU A 3 19.82 19.81 -18.58
N GLU A 4 19.58 20.86 -17.79
CA GLU A 4 18.87 20.76 -16.50
C GLU A 4 17.41 20.27 -16.61
N PRO A 5 16.61 20.65 -17.63
CA PRO A 5 15.24 20.15 -17.80
C PRO A 5 15.16 18.68 -18.26
N TYR A 6 16.20 18.10 -18.84
CA TYR A 6 16.13 16.72 -19.32
C TYR A 6 16.54 15.71 -18.24
N ARG A 7 17.47 16.09 -17.36
CA ARG A 7 17.92 15.22 -16.25
C ARG A 7 16.82 14.87 -15.26
N TRP A 8 15.87 15.77 -14.99
CA TRP A 8 14.76 15.45 -14.07
C TRP A 8 13.76 14.48 -14.71
N LEU A 9 13.49 14.63 -16.02
CA LEU A 9 12.64 13.71 -16.78
C LEU A 9 13.27 12.31 -16.85
N GLU A 10 14.57 12.23 -17.13
CA GLU A 10 15.32 10.97 -17.12
C GLU A 10 15.34 10.33 -15.73
N ALA A 11 15.56 11.12 -14.66
CA ALA A 11 15.53 10.61 -13.29
C ALA A 11 14.14 10.06 -12.91
N ILE A 12 13.05 10.69 -13.36
CA ILE A 12 11.69 10.17 -13.17
C ILE A 12 11.47 8.89 -13.97
N SER A 13 11.91 8.85 -15.23
CA SER A 13 11.77 7.66 -16.09
C SER A 13 12.53 6.46 -15.53
N ASN A 14 13.82 6.64 -15.24
CA ASN A 14 14.69 5.60 -14.65
C ASN A 14 14.11 5.05 -13.36
N ARG A 15 13.49 5.92 -12.56
CA ARG A 15 12.83 5.52 -11.31
C ARG A 15 11.55 4.72 -11.54
N ARG A 16 10.69 5.14 -12.49
CA ARG A 16 9.49 4.38 -12.84
C ARG A 16 9.85 2.99 -13.34
N GLU A 17 10.89 2.91 -14.16
CA GLU A 17 11.42 1.65 -14.67
C GLU A 17 11.98 0.78 -13.54
N TYR A 18 12.81 1.35 -12.65
CA TYR A 18 13.31 0.65 -11.46
C TYR A 18 12.18 0.07 -10.60
N VAL A 19 11.15 0.86 -10.29
CA VAL A 19 10.00 0.39 -9.50
C VAL A 19 9.23 -0.70 -10.24
N SER A 20 9.00 -0.53 -11.54
CA SER A 20 8.32 -1.51 -12.39
C SER A 20 9.06 -2.85 -12.40
N GLU A 21 10.37 -2.84 -12.64
CA GLU A 21 11.20 -4.05 -12.67
C GLU A 21 11.22 -4.75 -11.31
N LYS A 22 11.31 -4.00 -10.21
CA LYS A 22 11.24 -4.58 -8.86
C LYS A 22 9.88 -5.23 -8.58
N LEU A 23 8.79 -4.60 -9.00
CA LEU A 23 7.44 -5.14 -8.81
C LEU A 23 7.19 -6.39 -9.68
N LYS A 24 7.69 -6.43 -10.92
CA LYS A 24 7.56 -7.61 -11.80
C LYS A 24 8.18 -8.87 -11.19
N SER A 25 9.30 -8.72 -10.48
CA SER A 25 9.97 -9.82 -9.79
C SER A 25 9.32 -10.23 -8.46
N GLY A 26 8.37 -9.43 -7.96
CA GLY A 26 7.71 -9.69 -6.67
C GLY A 26 6.64 -10.77 -6.79
N SER A 27 6.53 -11.62 -5.76
CA SER A 27 5.47 -12.62 -5.73
C SER A 27 4.10 -11.96 -5.47
N PRO A 28 3.03 -12.39 -6.18
CA PRO A 28 1.78 -11.64 -6.27
C PRO A 28 0.95 -11.68 -4.99
N VAL A 29 -0.02 -10.75 -4.93
CA VAL A 29 -1.11 -10.74 -3.94
C VAL A 29 -2.45 -10.70 -4.67
N PHE A 30 -3.46 -11.33 -4.08
CA PHE A 30 -4.81 -11.43 -4.61
C PHE A 30 -5.82 -10.90 -3.58
N ALA A 31 -6.89 -10.31 -4.11
CA ALA A 31 -8.02 -9.81 -3.37
C ALA A 31 -9.30 -10.23 -4.10
N VAL A 32 -10.21 -10.91 -3.41
CA VAL A 32 -11.48 -11.37 -3.97
C VAL A 32 -12.61 -10.99 -3.00
N SER A 33 -13.64 -10.32 -3.52
CA SER A 33 -14.87 -10.10 -2.77
C SER A 33 -15.70 -11.38 -2.80
N LEU A 34 -16.15 -11.81 -1.63
CA LEU A 34 -17.03 -12.95 -1.41
C LEU A 34 -18.38 -12.44 -0.85
N ALA A 35 -19.37 -13.32 -0.74
CA ALA A 35 -20.69 -12.97 -0.19
C ALA A 35 -20.59 -12.45 1.25
N ASP A 36 -19.77 -13.11 2.08
CA ASP A 36 -19.64 -12.81 3.52
C ASP A 36 -18.40 -11.97 3.86
N GLY A 37 -17.75 -11.36 2.87
CA GLY A 37 -16.59 -10.50 3.10
C GLY A 37 -15.54 -10.55 2.01
N ILE A 38 -14.26 -10.56 2.40
CA ILE A 38 -13.15 -10.37 1.47
C ILE A 38 -12.04 -11.38 1.77
N LEU A 39 -11.58 -12.09 0.75
CA LEU A 39 -10.41 -12.94 0.82
C LEU A 39 -9.18 -12.18 0.32
N LEU A 40 -8.17 -12.06 1.19
CA LEU A 40 -6.84 -11.59 0.85
C LEU A 40 -5.85 -12.76 0.87
N MET A 41 -5.02 -12.88 -0.17
CA MET A 41 -4.04 -13.96 -0.29
C MET A 41 -2.72 -13.45 -0.84
N GLY A 42 -1.62 -13.69 -0.13
CA GLY A 42 -0.27 -13.49 -0.64
C GLY A 42 0.36 -14.80 -1.11
N VAL A 43 1.05 -14.78 -2.25
CA VAL A 43 1.79 -15.94 -2.76
C VAL A 43 3.27 -15.78 -2.45
N GLY A 44 3.93 -16.88 -2.07
CA GLY A 44 5.38 -16.96 -1.87
C GLY A 44 5.75 -17.49 -0.50
N THR A 45 7.04 -17.79 -0.34
CA THR A 45 7.64 -18.25 0.91
C THR A 45 8.45 -17.11 1.51
N GLY A 46 8.10 -16.65 2.72
CA GLY A 46 8.81 -15.55 3.36
C GLY A 46 7.93 -14.71 4.28
N GLN A 47 8.22 -13.41 4.34
CA GLN A 47 7.48 -12.45 5.16
C GLN A 47 6.02 -12.31 4.73
N SER A 48 5.14 -12.02 5.70
CA SER A 48 3.72 -11.81 5.40
C SER A 48 3.53 -10.68 4.38
N LYS A 49 2.49 -10.81 3.57
CA LYS A 49 2.06 -9.81 2.58
C LYS A 49 0.66 -9.31 2.85
N VAL A 50 -0.03 -9.92 3.81
CA VAL A 50 -1.41 -9.63 4.19
C VAL A 50 -1.39 -9.27 5.66
N PHE A 51 -2.02 -8.16 5.99
CA PHE A 51 -2.00 -7.57 7.32
C PHE A 51 -3.37 -7.03 7.67
N GLU A 52 -3.80 -7.30 8.89
CA GLU A 52 -4.89 -6.59 9.52
C GLU A 52 -4.43 -5.18 9.90
N LEU A 53 -5.27 -4.18 9.65
CA LEU A 53 -5.01 -2.79 10.01
C LEU A 53 -5.87 -2.34 11.19
N HIS A 54 -7.14 -2.75 11.18
CA HIS A 54 -8.15 -2.47 12.21
C HIS A 54 -9.30 -3.50 12.10
N ASP A 55 -10.24 -3.49 13.05
CA ASP A 55 -11.42 -4.37 13.15
C ASP A 55 -12.03 -4.86 11.83
N ARG A 56 -12.23 -3.98 10.84
CA ARG A 56 -12.84 -4.32 9.55
C ARG A 56 -11.96 -3.99 8.35
N GLU A 57 -10.67 -3.74 8.57
CA GLU A 57 -9.78 -3.17 7.59
C GLU A 57 -8.51 -4.00 7.47
N ALA A 58 -8.16 -4.33 6.24
CA ALA A 58 -6.98 -5.11 5.94
C ALA A 58 -6.24 -4.58 4.71
N MET A 59 -4.99 -4.99 4.62
CA MET A 59 -4.04 -4.60 3.60
C MET A 59 -3.37 -5.83 3.01
N ALA A 60 -3.22 -5.86 1.69
CA ALA A 60 -2.31 -6.75 1.01
C ALA A 60 -1.34 -5.97 0.11
N ALA A 61 -0.06 -6.28 0.17
CA ALA A 61 0.97 -5.53 -0.55
C ALA A 61 2.03 -6.42 -1.22
N LEU A 62 2.53 -5.96 -2.36
CA LEU A 62 3.69 -6.53 -3.06
C LEU A 62 4.81 -5.49 -3.20
N GLY A 63 6.05 -5.95 -3.17
CA GLY A 63 7.22 -5.09 -3.26
C GLY A 63 8.30 -5.49 -2.26
N HIS A 64 9.22 -4.55 -1.98
CA HIS A 64 10.31 -4.79 -1.04
C HIS A 64 9.77 -4.90 0.40
N PRO A 65 10.17 -5.91 1.22
CA PRO A 65 9.61 -6.12 2.55
C PRO A 65 9.70 -4.89 3.48
N ALA A 66 10.81 -4.16 3.44
CA ALA A 66 10.98 -2.96 4.26
C ALA A 66 10.00 -1.82 3.86
N ASP A 67 9.73 -1.69 2.56
CA ASP A 67 8.77 -0.68 2.07
C ASP A 67 7.33 -1.08 2.45
N ILE A 68 7.02 -2.39 2.39
CA ILE A 68 5.72 -2.94 2.80
C ILE A 68 5.50 -2.69 4.30
N GLU A 69 6.50 -2.95 5.12
CA GLU A 69 6.40 -2.78 6.57
C GLU A 69 6.27 -1.30 6.97
N LYS A 70 7.04 -0.42 6.33
CA LYS A 70 6.90 1.03 6.51
C LYS A 70 5.50 1.51 6.12
N LEU A 71 4.97 0.97 5.03
CA LEU A 71 3.64 1.29 4.55
C LEU A 71 2.55 0.78 5.53
N ARG A 72 2.73 -0.42 6.07
CA ARG A 72 1.85 -1.02 7.07
C ARG A 72 1.81 -0.18 8.35
N GLN A 73 2.96 0.23 8.87
CA GLN A 73 3.04 1.07 10.08
C GLN A 73 2.26 2.37 9.91
N VAL A 74 2.48 3.07 8.81
CA VAL A 74 1.76 4.31 8.50
C VAL A 74 0.24 4.08 8.37
N ALA A 75 -0.18 2.96 7.77
CA ALA A 75 -1.59 2.62 7.65
C ALA A 75 -2.24 2.28 9.00
N VAL A 76 -1.54 1.52 9.85
CA VAL A 76 -1.99 1.18 11.21
C VAL A 76 -2.10 2.44 12.06
N ASP A 77 -1.07 3.30 12.06
CA ASP A 77 -1.08 4.56 12.82
C ASP A 77 -2.27 5.44 12.41
N ALA A 78 -2.51 5.56 11.11
CA ALA A 78 -3.63 6.33 10.58
C ALA A 78 -4.99 5.72 10.98
N ALA A 79 -5.14 4.40 10.90
CA ALA A 79 -6.35 3.71 11.32
C ALA A 79 -6.63 3.83 12.83
N HIS A 80 -5.60 3.98 13.66
CA HIS A 80 -5.75 4.20 15.11
C HIS A 80 -6.04 5.66 15.48
N VAL A 81 -5.55 6.62 14.71
CA VAL A 81 -5.75 8.06 15.00
C VAL A 81 -7.13 8.54 14.54
N GLU A 82 -7.69 7.97 13.47
CA GLU A 82 -9.01 8.36 12.95
C GLU A 82 -10.15 8.20 13.98
N PRO A 83 -10.31 7.05 14.69
CA PRO A 83 -11.32 6.83 15.74
C PRO A 83 -11.14 7.65 17.01
N PHE A 84 -9.96 8.23 17.24
CA PHE A 84 -9.76 9.09 18.40
C PHE A 84 -10.38 10.47 18.20
N THR A 85 -10.56 10.87 16.93
CA THR A 85 -11.09 12.19 16.56
C THR A 85 -12.57 12.13 16.16
N ARG A 86 -13.13 10.93 15.93
CA ARG A 86 -14.50 10.64 15.44
C ARG A 86 -14.95 9.24 15.88
N ASP A 87 -16.20 8.84 15.61
CA ASP A 87 -16.68 7.49 15.91
C ASP A 87 -15.87 6.39 15.17
N ALA A 88 -15.72 5.22 15.79
CA ALA A 88 -14.91 4.11 15.27
C ALA A 88 -15.36 3.57 13.89
N GLU A 89 -16.59 3.87 13.46
CA GLU A 89 -17.12 3.48 12.16
C GLU A 89 -16.58 4.33 10.99
N ASP A 90 -16.03 5.51 11.29
CA ASP A 90 -15.61 6.53 10.31
C ASP A 90 -14.18 6.32 9.76
N VAL A 91 -13.49 5.24 10.14
CA VAL A 91 -12.20 4.90 9.52
C VAL A 91 -12.45 4.64 8.04
N THR A 92 -12.01 5.56 7.20
CA THR A 92 -12.31 5.50 5.77
C THR A 92 -11.03 5.21 5.02
N LEU A 93 -10.93 3.98 4.52
CA LEU A 93 -9.89 3.48 3.61
C LEU A 93 -9.44 4.49 2.53
N ARG A 94 -10.37 5.32 2.04
CA ARG A 94 -10.09 6.41 1.09
C ARG A 94 -9.11 7.44 1.66
N ARG A 95 -9.18 7.80 2.94
CA ARG A 95 -8.28 8.75 3.61
C ARG A 95 -6.94 8.12 3.97
N LEU A 96 -6.92 6.85 4.41
CA LEU A 96 -5.69 6.06 4.56
C LEU A 96 -4.85 6.12 3.28
N VAL A 97 -5.50 5.92 2.12
CA VAL A 97 -4.86 5.98 0.80
C VAL A 97 -4.52 7.42 0.36
N SER A 98 -5.39 8.40 0.64
CA SER A 98 -5.24 9.77 0.12
C SER A 98 -4.23 10.63 0.88
N TYR A 99 -4.20 10.56 2.22
CA TYR A 99 -3.43 11.49 3.05
C TYR A 99 -2.02 11.00 3.38
N ASN A 100 -1.82 9.70 3.54
CA ASN A 100 -0.59 9.16 4.13
C ASN A 100 0.35 8.45 3.13
N LEU A 101 -0.14 8.11 1.92
CA LEU A 101 0.63 7.29 0.97
C LEU A 101 1.16 8.08 -0.23
N SER A 102 0.61 9.26 -0.52
CA SER A 102 1.06 10.13 -1.60
C SER A 102 2.51 10.62 -1.47
N PRO A 103 3.09 10.87 -0.27
CA PRO A 103 4.48 11.31 -0.16
C PRO A 103 5.50 10.17 -0.33
N GLN A 104 5.06 8.90 -0.25
CA GLN A 104 5.94 7.74 -0.31
C GLN A 104 6.30 7.29 -1.74
N GLY A 105 6.16 8.15 -2.75
CA GLY A 105 6.45 7.83 -4.15
C GLY A 105 7.87 7.31 -4.46
N LYS A 106 8.76 7.15 -3.45
CA LYS A 106 10.06 6.46 -3.53
C LYS A 106 9.98 4.95 -3.30
N ALA A 107 8.91 4.44 -2.70
CA ALA A 107 8.77 3.03 -2.34
C ALA A 107 8.49 2.16 -3.57
N ALA A 108 9.15 1.01 -3.68
CA ALA A 108 8.91 0.02 -4.73
C ALA A 108 7.81 -0.96 -4.28
N VAL A 109 6.64 -0.41 -3.92
CA VAL A 109 5.50 -1.17 -3.36
C VAL A 109 4.20 -0.81 -4.08
N ARG A 110 3.36 -1.82 -4.26
CA ARG A 110 1.94 -1.66 -4.58
C ARG A 110 1.12 -2.34 -3.49
N ALA A 111 0.05 -1.69 -3.06
CA ALA A 111 -0.84 -2.24 -2.05
C ALA A 111 -2.30 -2.07 -2.43
N THR A 112 -3.11 -3.03 -2.01
CA THR A 112 -4.57 -2.99 -2.05
C THR A 112 -5.06 -2.99 -0.61
N PHE A 113 -5.92 -2.01 -0.32
CA PHE A 113 -6.59 -1.86 0.96
C PHE A 113 -8.04 -2.26 0.78
N LEU A 114 -8.63 -2.92 1.77
CA LEU A 114 -10.00 -3.40 1.70
C LEU A 114 -10.68 -3.28 3.06
N ARG A 115 -11.97 -2.93 3.03
CA ARG A 115 -12.86 -2.88 4.19
C ARG A 115 -13.97 -3.91 4.00
N VAL A 116 -14.23 -4.74 5.00
CA VAL A 116 -15.37 -5.66 5.00
C VAL A 116 -16.64 -4.88 5.29
N VAL A 117 -17.60 -4.92 4.36
CA VAL A 117 -18.92 -4.29 4.50
C VAL A 117 -19.93 -5.41 4.77
N SER A 118 -20.32 -5.56 6.03
CA SER A 118 -21.41 -6.42 6.49
C SER A 118 -22.68 -5.61 6.66
#